data_AF-A0A8S9FTG8-F1
#
_entry.id   AF-A0A8S9FTG8-F1
#
_cell.length_a   1.000
_cell.length_b   1.000
_cell.length_c   1.000
_cell.angle_alpha   90.00
_cell.angle_beta   90.00
_cell.angle_gamma   90.00
#
_symmetry.space_group_name_H-M   'P 1'
#
loop_
_entity.id
_entity.type
_entity.pdbx_description
1 polymer ?
#
loop_
_entity_poly.entity_id
_entity_poly.type
_entity_poly.pdbx_seq_one_letter_code
_entity_poly.pdbx_strand_id
1 'polypeptide(L)'
;MLLKCLFFDDGYPDPTTTPVLKNIRFVTSLIVLPIMFYVPFNYPTVDVFVSIFSFLAGGVSIYHLTSTIDIGHGLLILFLCFTNGLLAIDFAGQSFHPGAGVYTIGFFQYIVYVYNFEFLAKVV
;
A
#
# COMPACT_ATOMS: atom_id res chain seq x y z
N MET A 1 -6.27 -17.87 6.08
CA MET A 1 -5.70 -17.78 4.73
C MET A 1 -4.82 -16.53 4.60
N LEU A 2 -5.30 -15.34 4.97
CA LEU A 2 -4.50 -14.10 5.03
C LEU A 2 -3.21 -14.23 5.87
N LEU A 3 -3.30 -14.78 7.10
CA LEU A 3 -2.11 -15.09 7.90
C LEU A 3 -1.20 -16.14 7.23
N LYS A 4 -1.75 -17.12 6.50
CA LYS A 4 -0.90 -18.07 5.76
C LYS A 4 -0.14 -17.35 4.64
N CYS A 5 -0.77 -16.42 3.93
CA CYS A 5 -0.13 -15.55 2.94
C CYS A 5 0.93 -14.62 3.55
N LEU A 6 0.78 -14.22 4.80
CA LEU A 6 1.69 -13.34 5.53
C LEU A 6 2.88 -14.09 6.18
N PHE A 7 2.77 -15.40 6.42
CA PHE A 7 3.72 -16.15 7.27
C PHE A 7 4.29 -17.43 6.65
N PHE A 8 3.72 -17.96 5.56
CA PHE A 8 4.25 -19.14 4.87
C PHE A 8 4.88 -18.70 3.54
N ASP A 9 6.21 -18.77 3.52
CA ASP A 9 7.03 -18.62 2.32
C ASP A 9 7.07 -19.98 1.60
N ASP A 10 6.40 -20.08 0.45
CA ASP A 10 6.30 -21.31 -0.34
C ASP A 10 7.56 -21.59 -1.20
N GLY A 11 8.71 -21.02 -0.82
CA GLY A 11 10.01 -21.30 -1.45
C GLY A 11 10.27 -20.54 -2.75
N TYR A 12 9.76 -19.31 -2.87
CA TYR A 12 10.04 -18.42 -4.01
C TYR A 12 11.40 -17.71 -3.83
N PRO A 13 12.13 -17.36 -4.90
CA PRO A 13 13.57 -17.21 -4.84
C PRO A 13 13.94 -16.02 -3.96
N ASP A 14 14.93 -16.29 -3.13
CA ASP A 14 15.57 -15.38 -2.20
C ASP A 14 15.57 -13.93 -2.72
N PRO A 15 15.01 -12.95 -1.98
CA PRO A 15 14.97 -11.55 -2.39
C PRO A 15 16.34 -10.93 -2.69
N THR A 16 17.45 -11.59 -2.35
CA THR A 16 18.81 -11.24 -2.80
C THR A 16 19.06 -11.52 -4.28
N THR A 17 18.28 -12.41 -4.91
CA THR A 17 18.43 -12.82 -6.32
C THR A 17 17.61 -11.98 -7.31
N THR A 18 16.64 -11.17 -6.85
CA THR A 18 15.80 -10.30 -7.70
C THR A 18 15.64 -8.86 -7.18
N PRO A 19 16.74 -8.07 -7.09
CA PRO A 19 16.73 -6.72 -6.51
C PRO A 19 15.82 -5.73 -7.24
N VAL A 20 15.56 -5.94 -8.53
CA VAL A 20 14.67 -5.09 -9.35
C VAL A 20 13.23 -5.15 -8.84
N LEU A 21 12.76 -6.34 -8.44
CA LEU A 21 11.38 -6.55 -8.01
C LEU A 21 11.13 -5.88 -6.64
N LYS A 22 12.14 -5.92 -5.74
CA LYS A 22 12.12 -5.22 -4.45
C LYS A 22 11.98 -3.71 -4.63
N ASN A 23 12.74 -3.11 -5.54
CA ASN A 23 12.68 -1.67 -5.79
C ASN A 23 11.33 -1.26 -6.40
N ILE A 24 10.80 -2.04 -7.35
CA ILE A 24 9.48 -1.78 -7.93
C ILE A 24 8.40 -1.80 -6.85
N ARG A 25 8.40 -2.79 -5.95
CA ARG A 25 7.43 -2.89 -4.84
C ARG A 25 7.48 -1.67 -3.92
N PHE A 26 8.69 -1.26 -3.54
CA PHE A 26 8.90 -0.09 -2.70
C PHE A 26 8.39 1.19 -3.38
N VAL A 27 8.76 1.40 -4.65
CA VAL A 27 8.32 2.57 -5.43
C VAL A 27 6.81 2.58 -5.63
N THR A 28 6.19 1.44 -5.94
CA THR A 28 4.73 1.35 -6.07
C THR A 28 4.04 1.74 -4.76
N SER A 29 4.51 1.26 -3.61
CA SER A 29 3.93 1.65 -2.31
C SER A 29 4.03 3.16 -2.03
N LEU A 30 5.14 3.79 -2.42
CA LEU A 30 5.39 5.23 -2.27
C LEU A 30 4.50 6.10 -3.14
N ILE A 31 4.01 5.59 -4.28
CA ILE A 31 3.19 6.37 -5.21
C ILE A 31 1.71 6.24 -4.85
N VAL A 32 1.26 5.04 -4.49
CA VAL A 32 -0.16 4.76 -4.29
C VAL A 32 -0.69 5.45 -3.02
N LEU A 33 0.06 5.47 -1.92
CA LEU A 33 -0.38 6.07 -0.66
C LEU A 33 -0.60 7.60 -0.76
N PRO A 34 0.32 8.41 -1.33
CA PRO A 34 0.08 9.82 -1.57
C PRO A 34 -1.10 10.09 -2.49
N ILE A 35 -1.25 9.35 -3.59
CA ILE A 35 -2.38 9.53 -4.52
C ILE A 35 -3.70 9.30 -3.78
N MET A 36 -3.76 8.22 -3.00
CA MET A 36 -4.96 7.86 -2.24
C MET A 36 -5.26 8.82 -1.08
N PHE A 37 -4.30 9.63 -0.64
CA PHE A 37 -4.55 10.71 0.32
C PHE A 37 -4.95 12.01 -0.39
N TYR A 38 -4.12 12.50 -1.31
CA TYR A 38 -4.29 13.84 -1.89
C TYR A 38 -5.54 13.97 -2.74
N VAL A 39 -5.92 12.94 -3.50
CA VAL A 39 -7.11 13.04 -4.37
C VAL A 39 -8.39 13.08 -3.52
N PRO A 40 -8.65 12.16 -2.58
CA PRO A 40 -9.82 12.25 -1.72
C PRO A 40 -9.81 13.45 -0.77
N PHE A 41 -8.63 13.96 -0.38
CA PHE A 41 -8.55 15.18 0.44
C PHE A 41 -9.06 16.41 -0.32
N ASN A 42 -8.66 16.59 -1.59
CA ASN A 42 -9.07 17.75 -2.40
C ASN A 42 -10.47 17.59 -3.00
N TYR A 43 -10.92 16.34 -3.19
CA TYR A 43 -12.22 16.00 -3.75
C TYR A 43 -12.91 14.95 -2.85
N PRO A 44 -13.42 15.35 -1.67
CA PRO A 44 -13.90 14.42 -0.64
C PRO A 44 -15.30 13.88 -0.92
N THR A 45 -15.48 13.27 -2.09
CA THR A 45 -16.72 12.58 -2.46
C THR A 45 -16.49 11.08 -2.51
N VAL A 46 -17.52 10.32 -2.12
CA VAL A 46 -17.48 8.85 -2.14
C VAL A 46 -17.19 8.33 -3.55
N ASP A 47 -17.75 8.97 -4.58
CA ASP A 47 -17.56 8.57 -5.98
C ASP A 47 -16.10 8.69 -6.42
N VAL A 48 -15.42 9.79 -6.06
CA VAL A 48 -14.01 10.00 -6.41
C VAL A 48 -13.13 9.00 -5.67
N PHE A 49 -13.40 8.77 -4.38
CA PHE A 49 -12.69 7.77 -3.58
C PHE A 49 -12.84 6.36 -4.14
N VAL A 50 -14.07 5.93 -4.42
CA VAL A 50 -14.34 4.58 -4.98
C VAL A 50 -13.68 4.43 -6.35
N SER A 51 -13.75 5.46 -7.20
CA SER A 51 -13.15 5.42 -8.54
C SER A 51 -11.64 5.26 -8.49
N ILE A 52 -10.96 6.07 -7.68
CA ILE A 52 -9.49 6.01 -7.60
C ILE A 52 -9.02 4.75 -6.86
N PHE A 53 -9.71 4.33 -5.81
CA PHE A 53 -9.43 3.07 -5.15
C PHE A 53 -9.57 1.89 -6.11
N SER A 54 -10.64 1.86 -6.92
CA SER A 54 -10.90 0.79 -7.89
C SER A 54 -9.82 0.74 -8.98
N PHE A 55 -9.37 1.90 -9.46
CA PHE A 55 -8.26 1.98 -10.42
C PHE A 55 -6.96 1.42 -9.83
N LEU A 56 -6.63 1.80 -8.58
CA LEU A 56 -5.44 1.32 -7.88
C LEU A 56 -5.53 -0.19 -7.57
N ALA A 57 -6.70 -0.67 -7.16
CA ALA A 57 -6.99 -2.09 -6.96
C ALA A 57 -6.86 -2.90 -8.26
N GLY A 58 -7.36 -2.37 -9.36
CA GLY A 58 -7.16 -2.93 -10.69
C GLY A 58 -5.68 -3.01 -11.06
N GLY A 59 -4.92 -1.93 -10.83
CA GLY A 59 -3.47 -1.92 -11.04
C GLY A 59 -2.73 -2.98 -10.22
N VAL A 60 -3.06 -3.13 -8.93
CA VAL A 60 -2.50 -4.17 -8.06
C VAL A 60 -2.86 -5.58 -8.55
N SER A 61 -4.07 -5.77 -9.07
CA SER A 61 -4.52 -7.08 -9.58
C SER A 61 -3.85 -7.52 -10.89
N ILE A 62 -3.30 -6.58 -11.67
CA ILE A 62 -2.58 -6.86 -12.92
C ILE A 62 -1.12 -7.27 -12.66
N TYR A 63 -0.56 -6.93 -11.48
CA TYR A 63 0.72 -7.51 -11.10
C TYR A 63 0.59 -9.02 -11.02
N HIS A 64 1.57 -9.73 -11.57
CA HIS A 64 1.60 -11.18 -11.55
C HIS A 64 1.88 -11.62 -10.10
N LEU A 65 0.83 -11.69 -9.28
CA LEU A 65 0.87 -12.09 -7.87
C LEU A 65 1.03 -13.62 -7.80
N THR A 66 2.20 -14.09 -8.22
CA THR A 66 2.49 -15.53 -8.35
C THR A 66 2.87 -16.19 -7.04
N SER A 67 3.21 -15.40 -6.02
CA SER A 67 3.53 -15.87 -4.67
C SER A 67 2.47 -15.45 -3.66
N THR A 68 2.22 -16.33 -2.70
CA THR A 68 1.34 -16.10 -1.55
C THR A 68 1.73 -14.83 -0.78
N ILE A 69 3.03 -14.51 -0.74
CA ILE A 69 3.60 -13.31 -0.13
C ILE A 69 3.23 -12.05 -0.91
N ASP A 70 3.26 -12.13 -2.24
CA ASP A 70 2.95 -11.00 -3.11
C ASP A 70 1.46 -10.68 -3.04
N ILE A 71 0.62 -11.71 -2.96
CA ILE A 71 -0.81 -11.58 -2.67
C ILE A 71 -1.02 -10.89 -1.32
N GLY A 72 -0.30 -11.31 -0.27
CA GLY A 72 -0.34 -10.68 1.05
C GLY A 72 0.07 -9.20 1.02
N HIS A 73 1.14 -8.88 0.30
CA HIS A 73 1.63 -7.51 0.14
C HIS A 73 0.66 -6.63 -0.65
N GLY A 74 0.10 -7.13 -1.75
CA GLY A 74 -0.91 -6.44 -2.53
C GLY A 74 -2.16 -6.14 -1.69
N LEU A 75 -2.64 -7.13 -0.93
CA LEU A 75 -3.78 -6.94 -0.02
C LEU A 75 -3.48 -5.93 1.09
N LEU A 76 -2.27 -5.94 1.66
CA LEU A 76 -1.85 -4.97 2.66
C LEU A 76 -1.83 -3.56 2.08
N ILE A 77 -1.24 -3.36 0.91
CA ILE A 77 -1.23 -2.05 0.22
C ILE A 77 -2.66 -1.57 -0.01
N LEU A 78 -3.55 -2.43 -0.53
CA LEU A 78 -4.93 -2.06 -0.79
C LEU A 78 -5.68 -1.67 0.48
N PHE A 79 -5.50 -2.44 1.56
CA PHE A 79 -6.09 -2.11 2.85
C PHE A 79 -5.61 -0.74 3.37
N LEU A 80 -4.30 -0.50 3.39
CA LEU A 80 -3.74 0.76 3.87
C LEU A 80 -4.15 1.94 2.98
N CYS A 81 -4.24 1.75 1.67
CA CYS A 81 -4.73 2.76 0.75
C CYS A 81 -6.19 3.11 1.05
N PHE A 82 -7.04 2.10 1.22
CA PHE A 82 -8.44 2.32 1.59
C PHE A 82 -8.57 3.14 2.88
N THR A 83 -7.88 2.75 3.95
CA THR A 83 -7.89 3.48 5.22
C THR A 83 -7.35 4.90 5.08
N ASN A 84 -6.27 5.08 4.32
CA ASN A 84 -5.66 6.39 4.09
C ASN A 84 -6.59 7.34 3.35
N GLY A 85 -7.33 6.86 2.34
CA GLY A 85 -8.30 7.66 1.62
C GLY A 85 -9.55 8.01 2.44
N LEU A 86 -9.99 7.13 3.34
CA LEU A 86 -11.06 7.47 4.29
C LEU A 86 -10.63 8.56 5.27
N LEU A 87 -9.40 8.47 5.80
CA LEU A 87 -8.83 9.51 6.65
C LEU A 87 -8.70 10.84 5.91
N ALA A 88 -8.33 10.81 4.63
CA ALA A 88 -8.26 12.02 3.81
C ALA A 88 -9.61 12.73 3.67
N ILE A 89 -10.71 11.98 3.46
CA ILE A 89 -12.06 12.54 3.42
C ILE A 89 -12.45 13.14 4.77
N ASP A 90 -12.18 12.44 5.86
CA ASP A 90 -12.48 12.91 7.21
C ASP A 90 -11.71 14.20 7.56
N PHE A 91 -10.41 14.25 7.22
CA PHE A 91 -9.58 15.44 7.44
C PHE A 91 -10.04 16.63 6.60
N ALA A 92 -10.49 16.39 5.37
CA ALA A 92 -11.08 17.42 4.53
C ALA A 92 -12.38 17.96 5.13
N GLY A 93 -13.24 17.08 5.67
CA GLY A 93 -14.47 17.46 6.37
C GLY A 93 -14.22 18.29 7.63
N GLN A 94 -13.08 18.08 8.30
CA GLN A 94 -12.66 18.81 9.50
C GLN A 94 -11.82 20.07 9.19
N SER A 95 -11.66 20.46 7.93
CA SER A 95 -10.88 21.65 7.50
C SER A 95 -9.41 21.65 7.95
N PHE A 96 -8.79 20.47 8.05
CA PHE A 96 -7.36 20.37 8.35
C PHE A 96 -6.49 20.95 7.24
N HIS A 97 -5.27 21.36 7.57
CA HIS A 97 -4.28 21.73 6.55
C HIS A 97 -3.80 20.47 5.80
N PRO A 98 -3.64 20.49 4.46
CA PRO A 98 -3.20 19.33 3.67
C PRO A 98 -1.88 18.73 4.17
N GLY A 99 -1.01 19.56 4.75
CA GLY A 99 0.25 19.14 5.36
C GLY A 99 0.12 18.12 6.50
N ALA A 100 -1.05 18.01 7.14
CA ALA A 100 -1.34 16.94 8.11
C ALA A 100 -1.26 15.55 7.46
N GLY A 101 -1.52 15.47 6.15
CA GLY A 101 -1.39 14.25 5.36
C GLY A 101 0.02 13.69 5.30
N VAL A 102 1.05 14.51 5.47
CA VAL A 102 2.44 14.03 5.47
C VAL A 102 2.67 13.06 6.62
N TYR A 103 2.10 13.32 7.79
CA TYR A 103 2.19 12.42 8.94
C TYR A 103 1.42 11.13 8.71
N THR A 104 0.21 11.22 8.16
CA THR A 104 -0.65 10.07 7.86
C THR A 104 -0.03 9.17 6.80
N ILE A 105 0.42 9.74 5.69
CA ILE A 105 1.14 9.03 4.62
C ILE A 105 2.42 8.41 5.19
N GLY A 106 3.20 9.17 5.96
CA GLY A 106 4.44 8.68 6.58
C GLY A 106 4.21 7.48 7.50
N PHE A 107 3.15 7.51 8.31
CA PHE A 107 2.77 6.39 9.18
C PHE A 107 2.41 5.13 8.38
N PHE A 108 1.57 5.24 7.35
CA PHE A 108 1.22 4.10 6.50
C PHE A 108 2.43 3.59 5.70
N GLN A 109 3.27 4.50 5.21
CA GLN A 109 4.51 4.15 4.53
C GLN A 109 5.48 3.42 5.45
N TYR A 110 5.55 3.82 6.73
CA TYR A 110 6.35 3.12 7.75
C TYR A 110 5.84 1.69 7.97
N ILE A 111 4.52 1.46 8.05
CA ILE A 111 3.96 0.10 8.17
C ILE A 111 4.35 -0.76 6.96
N VAL A 112 4.23 -0.22 5.74
CA VAL A 112 4.66 -0.93 4.52
C VAL A 112 6.17 -1.19 4.54
N TYR A 113 6.96 -0.24 5.04
CA TYR A 113 8.40 -0.38 5.15
C TYR A 113 8.80 -1.43 6.19
N VAL A 114 8.20 -1.44 7.38
CA VAL A 114 8.43 -2.46 8.41
C VAL A 114 8.00 -3.83 7.92
N TYR A 115 6.84 -3.94 7.26
CA TYR A 115 6.43 -5.19 6.65
C TYR A 115 7.44 -5.64 5.58
N ASN A 116 7.93 -4.72 4.75
CA ASN A 116 8.99 -5.02 3.79
C ASN A 116 10.31 -5.39 4.50
N PHE A 117 10.71 -4.73 5.58
CA PHE A 117 11.98 -4.99 6.26
C PHE A 117 11.93 -6.24 7.12
N GLU A 118 10.92 -6.48 7.96
CA GLU A 118 10.82 -7.71 8.75
C GLU A 118 10.62 -8.95 7.86
N PHE A 119 9.99 -8.79 6.70
CA PHE A 119 9.81 -9.88 5.74
C PHE A 119 11.04 -10.09 4.83
N LEU A 120 11.70 -9.01 4.37
CA LEU A 120 12.95 -9.10 3.58
C LEU A 120 14.20 -9.33 4.45
N ALA A 121 14.19 -8.99 5.74
CA ALA A 121 15.30 -9.15 6.68
C ALA A 121 15.20 -10.41 7.54
N LYS A 122 14.12 -11.20 7.43
CA LYS A 122 14.19 -12.65 7.70
C LYS A 122 15.04 -13.41 6.66
N VAL A 123 15.72 -12.68 5.78
CA VAL A 123 16.71 -13.14 4.81
C VAL A 123 18.05 -12.40 5.00
N VAL A 124 18.42 -12.11 6.25
CA VAL A 124 19.81 -11.84 6.65
C VAL A 124 20.23 -12.84 7.71
#